data_AF-A0A7R9LL26-F1
#
_entry.id   AF-A0A7R9LL26-F1
#
_cell.length_a   1.000
_cell.length_b   1.000
_cell.length_c   1.000
_cell.angle_alpha   90.00
_cell.angle_beta   90.00
_cell.angle_gamma   90.00
#
_symmetry.space_group_name_H-M   'P 1'
#
loop_
_entity.id
_entity.type
_entity.pdbx_description
1 polymer ?
#
loop_
_entity_poly.entity_id
_entity_poly.type
_entity_poly.pdbx_seq_one_letter_code
_entity_poly.pdbx_strand_id
1 'polypeptide(L)'
;MAIYSGSQEETPGCGVGSCRPKWIQRWATPNTFVFIFGLISILQGASYVYMMASVTTLERRYAFGSLMSGIILIGDNISEMTSFPIFGYLANRVHRPRLIACSQIVVAIGCYIAALPYFIYGPGVHLLGSTLEDTGCEQNSGSNMATVAFICLFMSMFMNGFGSAACYTIGFPFIDDNVPKKSSPMYLSISTKDPRWVGAWWIGFVVIATAILLVSLPLFMFPNEFQSKSKASENIANNRKAIRKQKSSLDLTLRARLLRLAKNPVYISITVGVTLRLLGGLGYMTFKPKYIESQYKKSASEANLFSGIVGVVPSVIGLFIGGAYITYLKPGAKTLAIVVTVVEVLGNTGMFSAIFLGCPASHFADLPPTNEK
;
A
#
# COMPACT_ATOMS: atom_id res chain seq x y z
N MET A 1 44.08 -11.58 -43.66
CA MET A 1 44.28 -11.00 -42.31
C MET A 1 43.17 -9.98 -42.08
N ALA A 2 42.04 -10.42 -41.52
CA ALA A 2 40.86 -9.56 -41.37
C ALA A 2 40.83 -8.94 -39.97
N ILE A 3 40.86 -7.61 -39.90
CA ILE A 3 40.81 -6.87 -38.64
C ILE A 3 39.35 -6.73 -38.21
N TYR A 4 39.07 -7.03 -36.93
CA TYR A 4 37.76 -6.88 -36.32
C TYR A 4 37.23 -5.44 -36.44
N SER A 5 36.12 -5.26 -37.16
CA SER A 5 35.28 -4.08 -37.00
C SER A 5 34.51 -4.20 -35.68
N GLY A 6 35.00 -3.53 -34.64
CA GLY A 6 34.32 -3.44 -33.35
C GLY A 6 32.99 -2.69 -33.50
N SER A 7 31.88 -3.41 -33.56
CA SER A 7 30.54 -2.84 -33.39
C SER A 7 30.48 -2.18 -32.02
N GLN A 8 30.28 -0.86 -31.98
CA GLN A 8 30.11 -0.12 -30.73
C GLN A 8 28.90 -0.69 -29.97
N GLU A 9 29.12 -1.27 -28.79
CA GLU A 9 28.02 -1.61 -27.89
C GLU A 9 27.30 -0.31 -27.50
N GLU A 10 26.02 -0.18 -27.87
CA GLU A 10 25.22 0.96 -27.45
C GLU A 10 25.19 1.06 -25.93
N THR A 11 25.73 2.14 -25.38
CA THR A 11 25.67 2.38 -23.94
C THR A 11 24.20 2.50 -23.49
N PRO A 12 23.74 1.71 -22.50
CA PRO A 12 22.38 1.76 -21.97
C PRO A 12 22.20 2.98 -21.06
N GLY A 13 22.12 4.17 -21.68
CA GLY A 13 21.76 5.43 -21.01
C GLY A 13 20.25 5.61 -20.87
N CYS A 14 19.83 6.51 -19.95
CA CYS A 14 18.43 6.89 -19.82
C CYS A 14 17.81 7.37 -21.15
N GLY A 15 16.57 6.97 -21.40
CA GLY A 15 15.80 7.43 -22.56
C GLY A 15 14.57 6.59 -22.90
N VAL A 16 13.79 7.10 -23.86
CA VAL A 16 12.59 6.45 -24.41
C VAL A 16 12.74 6.39 -25.92
N GLY A 17 12.72 5.17 -26.48
CA GLY A 17 13.05 4.93 -27.89
C GLY A 17 14.41 5.52 -28.27
N SER A 18 14.44 6.29 -29.36
CA SER A 18 15.64 6.97 -29.87
C SER A 18 16.02 8.25 -29.09
N CYS A 19 15.16 8.73 -28.20
CA CYS A 19 15.42 9.96 -27.43
C CYS A 19 16.24 9.67 -26.16
N ARG A 20 17.56 9.91 -26.21
CA ARG A 20 18.49 9.80 -25.07
C ARG A 20 19.19 11.14 -24.74
N PRO A 21 18.47 12.14 -24.18
CA PRO A 21 19.04 13.47 -23.92
C PRO A 21 20.15 13.43 -22.84
N LYS A 22 21.29 14.06 -23.14
CA LYS A 22 22.50 14.06 -22.29
C LYS A 22 22.27 14.63 -20.87
N TRP A 23 21.33 15.56 -20.69
CA TRP A 23 21.05 16.17 -19.38
C TRP A 23 20.37 15.20 -18.40
N ILE A 24 19.55 14.26 -18.88
CA ILE A 24 18.88 13.24 -18.05
C ILE A 24 19.86 12.16 -17.58
N GLN A 25 20.91 11.88 -18.36
CA GLN A 25 21.92 10.87 -18.01
C GLN A 25 22.64 11.17 -16.68
N ARG A 26 22.70 12.44 -16.25
CA ARG A 26 23.24 12.83 -14.93
C ARG A 26 22.40 12.34 -13.74
N TRP A 27 21.11 12.08 -13.96
CA TRP A 27 20.14 11.63 -12.94
C TRP A 27 19.92 10.11 -12.98
N ALA A 28 20.63 9.40 -13.86
CA ALA A 28 20.55 7.95 -14.08
C ALA A 28 21.19 7.09 -12.97
N THR A 29 21.03 7.47 -11.70
CA THR A 29 21.69 6.81 -10.57
C THR A 29 20.75 5.87 -9.79
N PRO A 30 21.25 4.78 -9.18
CA PRO A 30 20.46 3.95 -8.28
C PRO A 30 19.81 4.75 -7.14
N ASN A 31 20.53 5.75 -6.60
CA ASN A 31 20.03 6.59 -5.50
C ASN A 31 18.82 7.43 -5.94
N THR A 32 18.86 7.99 -7.16
CA THR A 32 17.72 8.74 -7.73
C THR A 32 16.52 7.83 -7.95
N PHE A 33 16.74 6.58 -8.39
CA PHE A 33 15.66 5.59 -8.51
C PHE A 33 15.06 5.24 -7.14
N VAL A 34 15.88 4.97 -6.12
CA VAL A 34 15.42 4.66 -4.76
C VAL A 34 14.58 5.82 -4.19
N PHE A 35 15.00 7.05 -4.43
CA PHE A 35 14.25 8.24 -4.01
C PHE A 35 12.87 8.34 -4.70
N ILE A 36 12.83 8.19 -6.03
CA ILE A 36 11.56 8.23 -6.80
C ILE A 36 10.65 7.06 -6.41
N PHE A 37 11.20 5.86 -6.25
CA PHE A 37 10.46 4.69 -5.80
C PHE A 37 9.91 4.88 -4.38
N GLY A 38 10.70 5.45 -3.46
CA GLY A 38 10.26 5.78 -2.11
C GLY A 38 9.11 6.79 -2.09
N LEU A 39 9.17 7.83 -2.92
CA LEU A 39 8.06 8.77 -3.09
C LEU A 39 6.78 8.08 -3.60
N ILE A 40 6.89 7.16 -4.56
CA ILE A 40 5.76 6.36 -5.05
C ILE A 40 5.18 5.49 -3.93
N SER A 41 6.01 4.79 -3.15
CA SER A 41 5.55 4.01 -2.01
C SER A 41 4.86 4.86 -0.93
N ILE A 42 5.31 6.09 -0.70
CA ILE A 42 4.66 7.04 0.21
C ILE A 42 3.28 7.46 -0.33
N LEU A 43 3.19 7.84 -1.61
CA LEU A 43 1.94 8.25 -2.25
C LEU A 43 0.92 7.10 -2.31
N GLN A 44 1.38 5.87 -2.50
CA GLN A 44 0.57 4.66 -2.44
C GLN A 44 0.11 4.33 -1.01
N GLY A 45 0.99 4.47 -0.01
CA GLY A 45 0.57 4.37 1.40
C GLY A 45 -0.49 5.41 1.73
N ALA A 46 -0.36 6.63 1.19
CA ALA A 46 -1.35 7.69 1.34
C ALA A 46 -2.69 7.37 0.65
N SER A 47 -2.73 6.80 -0.57
CA SER A 47 -4.01 6.44 -1.22
C SER A 47 -4.80 5.42 -0.41
N TYR A 48 -4.12 4.39 0.10
CA TYR A 48 -4.72 3.36 0.94
C TYR A 48 -5.27 3.92 2.26
N VAL A 49 -4.45 4.65 3.02
CA VAL A 49 -4.86 5.25 4.30
C VAL A 49 -5.98 6.28 4.08
N TYR A 50 -5.96 7.03 2.98
CA TYR A 50 -6.99 8.01 2.66
C TYR A 50 -8.35 7.37 2.34
N MET A 51 -8.37 6.22 1.64
CA MET A 51 -9.62 5.46 1.51
C MET A 51 -10.10 4.96 2.87
N MET A 52 -9.24 4.33 3.67
CA MET A 52 -9.63 3.81 4.99
C MET A 52 -10.23 4.89 5.90
N ALA A 53 -9.62 6.08 5.93
CA ALA A 53 -10.15 7.23 6.66
C ALA A 53 -11.49 7.77 6.10
N SER A 54 -11.76 7.55 4.81
CA SER A 54 -12.97 8.00 4.11
C SER A 54 -14.12 6.99 4.18
N VAL A 55 -13.90 5.73 4.62
CA VAL A 55 -14.93 4.67 4.63
C VAL A 55 -16.18 5.11 5.41
N THR A 56 -16.05 5.64 6.62
CA THR A 56 -17.22 6.04 7.44
C THR A 56 -18.00 7.20 6.81
N THR A 57 -17.33 8.09 6.09
CA THR A 57 -17.96 9.17 5.30
C THR A 57 -18.70 8.60 4.08
N LEU A 58 -18.11 7.63 3.37
CA LEU A 58 -18.72 6.97 2.22
C LEU A 58 -19.93 6.11 2.62
N GLU A 59 -19.86 5.40 3.76
CA GLU A 59 -20.99 4.67 4.34
C GLU A 59 -22.17 5.60 4.65
N ARG A 60 -21.92 6.73 5.33
CA ARG A 60 -22.97 7.73 5.62
C ARG A 60 -23.54 8.36 4.34
N ARG A 61 -22.70 8.62 3.34
CA ARG A 61 -23.08 9.32 2.11
C ARG A 61 -23.89 8.47 1.14
N TYR A 62 -23.48 7.22 0.93
CA TYR A 62 -24.10 6.31 -0.05
C TYR A 62 -24.98 5.23 0.62
N ALA A 63 -25.26 5.40 1.92
CA ALA A 63 -26.02 4.45 2.75
C ALA A 63 -25.47 3.01 2.69
N PHE A 64 -24.15 2.84 2.55
CA PHE A 64 -23.55 1.50 2.50
C PHE A 64 -23.60 0.82 3.87
N GLY A 65 -24.12 -0.41 3.90
CA GLY A 65 -23.90 -1.31 5.03
C GLY A 65 -22.44 -1.74 5.13
N SER A 66 -21.98 -2.04 6.35
CA SER A 66 -20.58 -2.42 6.64
C SER A 66 -20.04 -3.61 5.83
N LEU A 67 -20.93 -4.45 5.28
CA LEU A 67 -20.57 -5.54 4.38
C LEU A 67 -20.12 -5.01 3.00
N MET A 68 -20.80 -3.99 2.47
CA MET A 68 -20.50 -3.42 1.15
C MET A 68 -19.19 -2.63 1.19
N SER A 69 -18.95 -1.85 2.26
CA SER A 69 -17.65 -1.22 2.49
C SER A 69 -16.54 -2.26 2.68
N GLY A 70 -16.80 -3.34 3.44
CA GLY A 70 -15.89 -4.48 3.54
C GLY A 70 -15.51 -5.09 2.18
N ILE A 71 -16.48 -5.31 1.28
CA ILE A 71 -16.23 -5.85 -0.06
C ILE A 71 -15.40 -4.88 -0.92
N ILE A 72 -15.67 -3.57 -0.88
CA ILE A 72 -14.84 -2.55 -1.55
C ILE A 72 -13.37 -2.67 -1.13
N LEU A 73 -13.12 -2.82 0.18
CA LEU A 73 -11.78 -2.90 0.77
C LEU A 73 -11.07 -4.26 0.60
N ILE A 74 -11.71 -5.25 -0.01
CA ILE A 74 -11.09 -6.55 -0.35
C ILE A 74 -10.57 -6.55 -1.81
N GLY A 75 -11.01 -5.58 -2.63
CA GLY A 75 -10.65 -5.51 -4.06
C GLY A 75 -9.14 -5.42 -4.31
N ASP A 76 -8.40 -4.68 -3.47
CA ASP A 76 -6.94 -4.57 -3.53
C ASP A 76 -6.23 -5.89 -3.22
N ASN A 77 -6.70 -6.63 -2.22
CA ASN A 77 -6.16 -7.93 -1.81
C ASN A 77 -6.35 -8.97 -2.94
N ILE A 78 -7.50 -8.96 -3.62
CA ILE A 78 -7.77 -9.85 -4.76
C ILE A 78 -6.82 -9.54 -5.93
N SER A 79 -6.64 -8.27 -6.29
CA SER A 79 -5.74 -7.91 -7.39
C SER A 79 -4.27 -8.09 -7.01
N GLU A 80 -3.88 -7.90 -5.76
CA GLU A 80 -2.54 -8.24 -5.27
C GLU A 80 -2.25 -9.74 -5.42
N MET A 81 -3.10 -10.61 -4.86
CA MET A 81 -2.93 -12.07 -4.91
C MET A 81 -2.81 -12.61 -6.34
N THR A 82 -3.59 -12.05 -7.28
CA THR A 82 -3.54 -12.42 -8.70
C THR A 82 -2.34 -11.80 -9.44
N SER A 83 -1.88 -10.61 -9.02
CA SER A 83 -0.77 -9.90 -9.64
C SER A 83 0.62 -10.40 -9.22
N PHE A 84 0.81 -10.87 -7.99
CA PHE A 84 2.10 -11.35 -7.49
C PHE A 84 2.77 -12.40 -8.41
N PRO A 85 2.08 -13.47 -8.87
CA PRO A 85 2.66 -14.43 -9.81
C PRO A 85 2.98 -13.82 -11.19
N ILE A 86 2.11 -12.93 -11.69
CA ILE A 86 2.24 -12.29 -13.00
C ILE A 86 3.48 -11.38 -13.01
N PHE A 87 3.61 -10.49 -12.03
CA PHE A 87 4.79 -9.63 -11.90
C PHE A 87 6.06 -10.45 -11.61
N GLY A 88 5.97 -11.54 -10.84
CA GLY A 88 7.11 -12.43 -10.60
C GLY A 88 7.66 -13.08 -11.87
N TYR A 89 6.77 -13.45 -12.80
CA TYR A 89 7.13 -13.95 -14.13
C TYR A 89 7.70 -12.83 -15.03
N LEU A 90 7.03 -11.67 -15.09
CA LEU A 90 7.41 -10.56 -15.98
C LEU A 90 8.69 -9.83 -15.53
N ALA A 91 8.99 -9.78 -14.24
CA ALA A 91 10.15 -9.06 -13.65
C ALA A 91 11.51 -9.45 -14.24
N ASN A 92 11.63 -10.62 -14.88
CA ASN A 92 12.87 -11.13 -15.45
C ASN A 92 12.87 -11.17 -17.00
N ARG A 93 11.77 -10.70 -17.62
CA ARG A 93 11.54 -10.70 -19.07
C ARG A 93 11.28 -9.30 -19.64
N VAL A 94 10.70 -8.40 -18.85
CA VAL A 94 10.31 -7.03 -19.24
C VAL A 94 11.23 -5.99 -18.58
N HIS A 95 11.26 -4.79 -19.15
CA HIS A 95 12.01 -3.66 -18.62
C HIS A 95 11.47 -3.20 -17.24
N ARG A 96 12.19 -3.52 -16.15
CA ARG A 96 11.69 -3.41 -14.76
C ARG A 96 11.15 -2.02 -14.38
N PRO A 97 11.91 -0.89 -14.52
CA PRO A 97 11.39 0.45 -14.24
C PRO A 97 10.11 0.83 -15.00
N ARG A 98 10.00 0.48 -16.30
CA ARG A 98 8.83 0.79 -17.13
C ARG A 98 7.61 -0.02 -16.71
N LEU A 99 7.80 -1.28 -16.31
CA LEU A 99 6.71 -2.11 -15.80
C LEU A 99 6.14 -1.57 -14.47
N ILE A 100 7.01 -1.05 -13.59
CA ILE A 100 6.59 -0.30 -12.39
C ILE A 100 5.86 0.98 -12.79
N ALA A 101 6.40 1.76 -13.73
CA ALA A 101 5.76 3.01 -14.16
C ALA A 101 4.35 2.79 -14.75
N CYS A 102 4.18 1.77 -15.60
CA CYS A 102 2.87 1.39 -16.14
C CYS A 102 1.87 0.98 -15.04
N SER A 103 2.28 0.22 -14.03
CA SER A 103 1.37 -0.18 -12.94
C SER A 103 0.95 1.02 -12.08
N GLN A 104 1.82 2.02 -11.89
CA GLN A 104 1.47 3.24 -11.17
C GLN A 104 0.50 4.16 -11.95
N ILE A 105 0.53 4.14 -13.29
CA ILE A 105 -0.52 4.78 -14.11
C ILE A 105 -1.87 4.10 -13.86
N VAL A 106 -1.92 2.77 -13.77
CA VAL A 106 -3.16 2.03 -13.43
C VAL A 106 -3.67 2.44 -12.04
N VAL A 107 -2.81 2.58 -11.03
CA VAL A 107 -3.19 3.11 -9.71
C VAL A 107 -3.77 4.52 -9.79
N ALA A 108 -3.12 5.42 -10.53
CA ALA A 108 -3.60 6.79 -10.66
C ALA A 108 -4.97 6.88 -11.34
N ILE A 109 -5.23 6.07 -12.38
CA ILE A 109 -6.55 5.94 -13.00
C ILE A 109 -7.57 5.43 -11.97
N GLY A 110 -7.21 4.41 -11.17
CA GLY A 110 -8.03 3.93 -10.06
C GLY A 110 -8.41 5.05 -9.08
N CYS A 111 -7.44 5.85 -8.64
CA CYS A 111 -7.68 6.99 -7.75
C CYS A 111 -8.61 8.05 -8.36
N TYR A 112 -8.51 8.36 -9.66
CA TYR A 112 -9.51 9.23 -10.31
C TYR A 112 -10.91 8.60 -10.34
N ILE A 113 -11.00 7.28 -10.55
CA ILE A 113 -12.28 6.54 -10.49
C ILE A 113 -12.89 6.58 -9.08
N ALA A 114 -12.08 6.59 -8.00
CA ALA A 114 -12.61 6.80 -6.65
C ALA A 114 -13.26 8.18 -6.46
N ALA A 115 -12.73 9.23 -7.10
CA ALA A 115 -13.31 10.57 -7.03
C ALA A 115 -14.56 10.75 -7.92
N LEU A 116 -14.71 9.92 -8.97
CA LEU A 116 -15.76 10.02 -9.98
C LEU A 116 -17.21 10.06 -9.42
N PRO A 117 -17.61 9.26 -8.40
CA PRO A 117 -18.94 9.35 -7.80
C PRO A 117 -19.27 10.69 -7.14
N TYR A 118 -18.27 11.49 -6.75
CA TYR A 118 -18.51 12.86 -6.30
C TYR A 118 -18.88 13.78 -7.46
N PHE A 119 -18.16 13.68 -8.58
CA PHE A 119 -18.41 14.54 -9.75
C PHE A 119 -19.74 14.23 -10.44
N ILE A 120 -20.21 12.98 -10.38
CA ILE A 120 -21.52 12.58 -10.92
C ILE A 120 -22.68 13.08 -10.02
N TYR A 121 -22.58 12.90 -8.71
CA TYR A 121 -23.70 13.13 -7.76
C TYR A 121 -23.58 14.40 -6.91
N GLY A 122 -22.57 15.23 -7.16
CA GLY A 122 -22.34 16.51 -6.49
C GLY A 122 -22.11 16.41 -4.96
N PRO A 123 -22.31 17.49 -4.20
CA PRO A 123 -22.07 17.49 -2.75
C PRO A 123 -23.06 16.65 -1.92
N GLY A 124 -24.15 16.12 -2.49
CA GLY A 124 -25.11 15.26 -1.76
C GLY A 124 -26.12 16.02 -0.90
N VAL A 125 -26.50 17.24 -1.32
CA VAL A 125 -27.46 18.11 -0.64
C VAL A 125 -28.85 17.50 -0.44
N HIS A 126 -29.22 16.45 -1.17
CA HIS A 126 -30.46 15.70 -0.98
C HIS A 126 -30.58 15.11 0.45
N LEU A 127 -29.48 14.80 1.12
CA LEU A 127 -29.47 14.32 2.51
C LEU A 127 -29.77 15.42 3.56
N LEU A 128 -29.76 16.70 3.18
CA LEU A 128 -30.24 17.79 4.03
C LEU A 128 -31.71 18.15 3.78
N GLY A 129 -32.29 17.72 2.64
CA GLY A 129 -33.69 17.97 2.32
C GLY A 129 -34.66 17.06 3.07
N SER A 130 -34.25 15.83 3.39
CA SER A 130 -35.10 14.78 3.97
C SER A 130 -35.56 15.00 5.42
N THR A 131 -35.36 16.20 6.00
CA THR A 131 -36.02 16.63 7.24
C THR A 131 -37.29 17.45 7.00
N LEU A 132 -37.63 17.76 5.74
CA LEU A 132 -38.84 18.46 5.36
C LEU A 132 -39.50 17.75 4.16
N GLU A 133 -40.78 17.46 4.31
CA GLU A 133 -41.70 16.84 3.31
C GLU A 133 -41.49 15.35 3.01
N ASP A 134 -42.18 14.54 3.80
CA ASP A 134 -42.43 13.12 3.57
C ASP A 134 -43.52 12.94 2.48
N THR A 135 -43.13 12.87 1.21
CA THR A 135 -43.99 12.38 0.11
C THR A 135 -43.22 11.47 -0.85
N GLY A 136 -43.90 10.47 -1.39
CA GLY A 136 -43.26 9.33 -2.06
C GLY A 136 -42.62 9.61 -3.42
N CYS A 137 -41.83 8.61 -3.87
CA CYS A 137 -41.08 8.50 -5.14
C CYS A 137 -39.67 9.12 -5.20
N GLU A 138 -38.65 8.42 -4.66
CA GLU A 138 -37.31 8.41 -5.31
C GLU A 138 -36.40 7.17 -5.03
N GLN A 139 -36.96 6.04 -4.61
CA GLN A 139 -36.19 4.87 -4.16
C GLN A 139 -35.32 4.21 -5.27
N ASN A 140 -35.59 4.49 -6.55
CA ASN A 140 -34.78 4.07 -7.69
C ASN A 140 -33.57 4.98 -7.96
N SER A 141 -33.62 6.28 -7.62
CA SER A 141 -32.48 7.19 -7.81
C SER A 141 -31.36 6.88 -6.81
N GLY A 142 -31.71 6.66 -5.54
CA GLY A 142 -30.76 6.35 -4.48
C GLY A 142 -30.05 5.00 -4.65
N SER A 143 -30.76 3.96 -5.09
CA SER A 143 -30.19 2.63 -5.32
C SER A 143 -29.21 2.60 -6.50
N ASN A 144 -29.53 3.31 -7.59
CA ASN A 144 -28.61 3.49 -8.71
C ASN A 144 -27.36 4.29 -8.29
N MET A 145 -27.51 5.36 -7.50
CA MET A 145 -26.39 6.14 -6.95
C MET A 145 -25.44 5.26 -6.12
N ALA A 146 -25.97 4.48 -5.19
CA ALA A 146 -25.18 3.57 -4.36
C ALA A 146 -24.46 2.51 -5.21
N THR A 147 -25.13 1.94 -6.21
CA THR A 147 -24.55 0.91 -7.10
C THR A 147 -23.39 1.45 -7.93
N VAL A 148 -23.54 2.62 -8.56
CA VAL A 148 -22.46 3.26 -9.33
C VAL A 148 -21.29 3.63 -8.42
N ALA A 149 -21.55 4.20 -7.25
CA ALA A 149 -20.50 4.53 -6.28
C ALA A 149 -19.74 3.27 -5.82
N PHE A 150 -20.45 2.18 -5.51
CA PHE A 150 -19.85 0.90 -5.12
C PHE A 150 -18.93 0.35 -6.22
N ILE A 151 -19.39 0.32 -7.48
CA ILE A 151 -18.60 -0.18 -8.62
C ILE A 151 -17.33 0.65 -8.81
N CYS A 152 -17.42 1.99 -8.77
CA CYS A 152 -16.27 2.88 -8.90
C CYS A 152 -15.25 2.68 -7.76
N LEU A 153 -15.72 2.60 -6.51
CA LEU A 153 -14.85 2.45 -5.33
C LEU A 153 -14.18 1.07 -5.29
N PHE A 154 -14.92 0.00 -5.61
CA PHE A 154 -14.37 -1.35 -5.74
C PHE A 154 -13.32 -1.41 -6.86
N MET A 155 -13.63 -0.84 -8.04
CA MET A 155 -12.68 -0.80 -9.16
C MET A 155 -11.42 0.00 -8.83
N SER A 156 -11.54 1.12 -8.11
CA SER A 156 -10.40 1.88 -7.60
C SER A 156 -9.50 1.05 -6.68
N MET A 157 -10.09 0.30 -5.73
CA MET A 157 -9.34 -0.57 -4.83
C MET A 157 -8.66 -1.71 -5.60
N PHE A 158 -9.40 -2.36 -6.50
CA PHE A 158 -8.87 -3.38 -7.40
C PHE A 158 -7.69 -2.85 -8.24
N MET A 159 -7.76 -1.62 -8.76
CA MET A 159 -6.66 -0.99 -9.50
C MET A 159 -5.46 -0.61 -8.60
N ASN A 160 -5.67 -0.23 -7.33
CA ASN A 160 -4.59 0.06 -6.38
C ASN A 160 -3.68 -1.16 -6.13
N GLY A 161 -4.27 -2.35 -5.97
CA GLY A 161 -3.51 -3.58 -5.70
C GLY A 161 -2.54 -4.00 -6.83
N PHE A 162 -2.79 -3.64 -8.09
CA PHE A 162 -1.83 -3.88 -9.19
C PHE A 162 -0.52 -3.11 -9.00
N GLY A 163 -0.58 -1.82 -8.64
CA GLY A 163 0.62 -1.04 -8.37
C GLY A 163 1.32 -1.51 -7.10
N SER A 164 0.56 -1.95 -6.10
CA SER A 164 1.08 -2.49 -4.84
C SER A 164 1.90 -3.76 -5.10
N ALA A 165 1.30 -4.74 -5.77
CA ALA A 165 1.99 -5.95 -6.19
C ALA A 165 3.22 -5.66 -7.07
N ALA A 166 3.16 -4.70 -8.00
CA ALA A 166 4.33 -4.34 -8.80
C ALA A 166 5.47 -3.75 -7.95
N CYS A 167 5.18 -2.86 -7.01
CA CYS A 167 6.17 -2.29 -6.09
C CYS A 167 6.74 -3.35 -5.15
N TYR A 168 5.91 -4.22 -4.56
CA TYR A 168 6.37 -5.30 -3.69
C TYR A 168 7.18 -6.37 -4.45
N THR A 169 6.72 -6.79 -5.63
CA THR A 169 7.34 -7.90 -6.40
C THR A 169 8.59 -7.49 -7.15
N ILE A 170 8.64 -6.27 -7.69
CA ILE A 170 9.72 -5.82 -8.59
C ILE A 170 10.59 -4.78 -7.90
N GLY A 171 10.00 -3.86 -7.15
CA GLY A 171 10.70 -2.75 -6.52
C GLY A 171 11.72 -3.19 -5.48
N PHE A 172 11.32 -3.94 -4.45
CA PHE A 172 12.25 -4.38 -3.40
C PHE A 172 13.39 -5.27 -3.94
N PRO A 173 13.16 -6.28 -4.79
CA PRO A 173 14.25 -7.05 -5.37
C PRO A 173 15.14 -6.22 -6.30
N PHE A 174 14.58 -5.27 -7.05
CA PHE A 174 15.40 -4.37 -7.88
C PHE A 174 16.26 -3.42 -7.03
N ILE A 175 15.78 -2.97 -5.88
CA ILE A 175 16.58 -2.16 -4.95
C ILE A 175 17.68 -3.02 -4.29
N ASP A 176 17.38 -4.23 -3.79
CA ASP A 176 18.40 -5.14 -3.22
C ASP A 176 19.44 -5.61 -4.27
N ASP A 177 19.02 -5.77 -5.54
CA ASP A 177 19.90 -6.11 -6.67
C ASP A 177 20.87 -4.97 -7.08
N ASN A 178 20.54 -3.70 -6.80
CA ASN A 178 21.23 -2.52 -7.35
C ASN A 178 21.81 -1.54 -6.31
N VAL A 179 21.54 -1.73 -5.01
CA VAL A 179 22.07 -0.89 -3.93
C VAL A 179 23.06 -1.69 -3.06
N PRO A 180 24.31 -1.23 -2.87
CA PRO A 180 25.26 -1.91 -1.99
C PRO A 180 24.78 -1.88 -0.53
N LYS A 181 24.95 -3.00 0.20
CA LYS A 181 24.34 -3.22 1.53
C LYS A 181 24.99 -2.41 2.66
N LYS A 182 24.79 -1.10 2.66
CA LYS A 182 24.97 -0.20 3.82
C LYS A 182 24.24 1.14 3.57
N SER A 183 23.50 1.63 4.58
CA SER A 183 22.69 2.88 4.58
C SER A 183 21.46 2.88 3.62
N SER A 184 20.28 3.43 3.92
CA SER A 184 19.83 4.29 5.04
C SER A 184 18.34 4.07 5.39
N PRO A 185 17.92 4.19 6.67
CA PRO A 185 16.51 4.35 7.06
C PRO A 185 16.22 5.76 7.63
N MET A 186 15.70 6.67 6.79
CA MET A 186 15.19 8.04 7.10
C MET A 186 14.73 8.62 5.75
N TYR A 187 13.67 9.41 5.55
CA TYR A 187 12.67 10.13 6.36
C TYR A 187 11.29 10.00 5.62
N LEU A 188 10.10 10.46 6.06
CA LEU A 188 9.61 11.25 7.21
C LEU A 188 8.12 10.88 7.45
N SER A 189 7.40 11.61 8.31
CA SER A 189 5.92 11.68 8.37
C SER A 189 5.51 13.12 8.66
N ILE A 190 4.46 13.64 8.01
CA ILE A 190 3.94 15.01 8.22
C ILE A 190 2.45 14.95 8.52
N SER A 191 2.04 15.72 9.53
CA SER A 191 0.67 15.77 10.07
C SER A 191 -0.09 16.97 9.54
N THR A 192 -1.40 16.82 9.32
CA THR A 192 -2.32 17.91 8.96
C THR A 192 -3.40 18.06 10.05
N LYS A 193 -3.53 19.28 10.60
CA LYS A 193 -4.62 19.64 11.52
C LYS A 193 -5.37 20.84 10.95
N ASP A 194 -6.51 20.58 10.33
CA ASP A 194 -7.50 21.62 10.04
C ASP A 194 -8.92 21.00 9.96
N PRO A 195 -9.86 21.35 10.85
CA PRO A 195 -11.16 20.66 10.96
C PRO A 195 -12.15 21.00 9.83
N ARG A 196 -11.79 21.90 8.91
CA ARG A 196 -12.63 22.27 7.75
C ARG A 196 -12.50 21.33 6.54
N TRP A 197 -11.60 20.33 6.59
CA TRP A 197 -11.32 19.44 5.45
C TRP A 197 -12.28 18.23 5.32
N VAL A 198 -13.20 18.04 6.28
CA VAL A 198 -14.02 16.82 6.45
C VAL A 198 -15.11 16.64 5.37
N GLY A 199 -15.45 17.70 4.62
CA GLY A 199 -16.49 17.63 3.56
C GLY A 199 -16.02 17.16 2.18
N ALA A 200 -14.71 17.06 1.94
CA ALA A 200 -14.14 16.95 0.59
C ALA A 200 -13.33 15.67 0.36
N TRP A 201 -13.93 14.51 0.69
CA TRP A 201 -13.36 13.16 0.60
C TRP A 201 -12.80 12.76 -0.79
N TRP A 202 -13.15 13.50 -1.85
CA TRP A 202 -12.68 13.26 -3.21
C TRP A 202 -11.35 13.99 -3.54
N ILE A 203 -11.02 15.08 -2.83
CA ILE A 203 -9.86 15.93 -3.14
C ILE A 203 -8.55 15.17 -2.96
N GLY A 204 -8.42 14.40 -1.88
CA GLY A 204 -7.19 13.63 -1.63
C GLY A 204 -6.93 12.61 -2.73
N PHE A 205 -7.96 11.95 -3.28
CA PHE A 205 -7.80 11.03 -4.41
C PHE A 205 -7.27 11.74 -5.66
N VAL A 206 -7.77 12.94 -5.99
CA VAL A 206 -7.30 13.73 -7.14
C VAL A 206 -5.85 14.23 -6.94
N VAL A 207 -5.53 14.74 -5.76
CA VAL A 207 -4.16 15.21 -5.42
C VAL A 207 -3.16 14.05 -5.40
N ILE A 208 -3.54 12.89 -4.87
CA ILE A 208 -2.67 11.71 -4.86
C ILE A 208 -2.53 11.13 -6.29
N ALA A 209 -3.60 11.05 -7.08
CA ALA A 209 -3.55 10.58 -8.46
C ALA A 209 -2.63 11.43 -9.35
N THR A 210 -2.77 12.77 -9.28
CA THR A 210 -1.89 13.72 -9.99
C THR A 210 -0.43 13.55 -9.57
N ALA A 211 -0.15 13.44 -8.27
CA ALA A 211 1.19 13.22 -7.76
C ALA A 211 1.79 11.88 -8.23
N ILE A 212 1.03 10.78 -8.19
CA ILE A 212 1.48 9.45 -8.66
C ILE A 212 1.83 9.50 -10.16
N LEU A 213 1.04 10.17 -11.00
CA LEU A 213 1.38 10.35 -12.41
C LEU A 213 2.70 11.13 -12.59
N LEU A 214 2.83 12.28 -11.93
CA LEU A 214 4.02 13.13 -12.07
C LEU A 214 5.31 12.43 -11.59
N VAL A 215 5.25 11.66 -10.50
CA VAL A 215 6.41 10.94 -9.95
C VAL A 215 6.71 9.64 -10.71
N SER A 216 5.72 9.01 -11.34
CA SER A 216 5.93 7.80 -12.15
C SER A 216 6.46 8.08 -13.57
N LEU A 217 6.20 9.25 -14.15
CA LEU A 217 6.71 9.63 -15.49
C LEU A 217 8.26 9.51 -15.61
N PRO A 218 9.08 10.00 -14.66
CA PRO A 218 10.53 9.77 -14.66
C PRO A 218 10.97 8.30 -14.76
N LEU A 219 10.20 7.34 -14.21
CA LEU A 219 10.57 5.92 -14.22
C LEU A 219 10.63 5.32 -15.64
N PHE A 220 9.89 5.87 -16.61
CA PHE A 220 9.97 5.41 -18.00
C PHE A 220 11.35 5.60 -18.64
N MET A 221 12.10 6.57 -18.12
CA MET A 221 13.38 7.01 -18.67
C MET A 221 14.58 6.25 -18.10
N PHE A 222 14.45 5.59 -16.94
CA PHE A 222 15.53 4.82 -16.32
C PHE A 222 15.95 3.61 -17.19
N PRO A 223 17.24 3.22 -17.17
CA PRO A 223 17.71 2.01 -17.85
C PRO A 223 17.22 0.75 -17.11
N ASN A 224 17.19 -0.39 -17.81
CA ASN A 224 16.72 -1.64 -17.23
C ASN A 224 17.65 -2.20 -16.13
N GLU A 225 18.94 -1.89 -16.21
CA GLU A 225 19.97 -2.27 -15.25
C GLU A 225 20.95 -1.09 -15.11
N PHE A 226 21.42 -0.80 -13.91
CA PHE A 226 22.46 0.21 -13.72
C PHE A 226 23.85 -0.39 -13.99
N GLN A 227 24.67 0.29 -14.79
CA GLN A 227 26.06 -0.11 -14.99
C GLN A 227 26.90 0.11 -13.72
N SER A 228 27.05 -0.92 -12.89
CA SER A 228 28.09 -0.94 -11.88
C SER A 228 29.44 -1.22 -12.54
N LYS A 229 30.31 -0.21 -12.59
CA LYS A 229 31.66 -0.28 -13.20
C LYS A 229 32.69 -1.11 -12.40
N SER A 230 32.23 -1.93 -11.47
CA SER A 230 33.09 -2.78 -10.65
C SER A 230 33.32 -4.15 -11.33
N LYS A 231 34.56 -4.65 -11.28
CA LYS A 231 34.90 -6.03 -11.70
C LYS A 231 34.03 -7.10 -11.02
N ALA A 232 33.52 -6.82 -9.82
CA ALA A 232 32.55 -7.67 -9.15
C ALA A 232 31.21 -7.76 -9.93
N SER A 233 30.74 -6.65 -10.50
CA SER A 233 29.50 -6.62 -11.29
C SER A 233 29.63 -7.34 -12.62
N GLU A 234 30.81 -7.30 -13.25
CA GLU A 234 31.08 -8.02 -14.50
C GLU A 234 31.07 -9.54 -14.30
N ASN A 235 31.70 -10.01 -13.22
CA ASN A 235 31.61 -11.40 -12.78
C ASN A 235 30.17 -11.82 -12.40
N ILE A 236 29.39 -10.92 -11.79
CA ILE A 236 27.96 -11.14 -11.52
C ILE A 236 27.16 -11.22 -12.84
N ALA A 237 27.43 -10.36 -13.82
CA ALA A 237 26.74 -10.36 -15.12
C ALA A 237 27.03 -11.64 -15.93
N ASN A 238 28.27 -12.11 -15.93
CA ASN A 238 28.64 -13.38 -16.59
C ASN A 238 28.03 -14.59 -15.87
N ASN A 239 28.01 -14.60 -14.53
CA ASN A 239 27.24 -15.60 -13.77
C ASN A 239 25.73 -15.53 -14.07
N ARG A 240 25.14 -14.34 -14.18
CA ARG A 240 23.72 -14.16 -14.57
C ARG A 240 23.45 -14.74 -15.96
N LYS A 241 24.33 -14.54 -16.95
CA LYS A 241 24.20 -15.14 -18.29
C LYS A 241 24.23 -16.68 -18.23
N ALA A 242 25.14 -17.27 -17.45
CA ALA A 242 25.19 -18.72 -17.21
C ALA A 242 23.92 -19.26 -16.52
N ILE A 243 23.48 -18.60 -15.44
CA ILE A 243 22.24 -18.93 -14.71
C ILE A 243 21.02 -18.80 -15.62
N ARG A 244 20.96 -17.81 -16.53
CA ARG A 244 19.85 -17.62 -17.47
C ARG A 244 19.78 -18.75 -18.51
N LYS A 245 20.93 -19.28 -18.97
CA LYS A 245 21.01 -20.51 -19.78
C LYS A 245 20.51 -21.72 -19.01
N GLN A 246 20.91 -21.87 -17.74
CA GLN A 246 20.46 -22.95 -16.86
C GLN A 246 18.97 -22.84 -16.47
N LYS A 247 18.40 -21.62 -16.50
CA LYS A 247 16.98 -21.37 -16.18
C LYS A 247 16.01 -21.95 -17.23
N SER A 248 16.49 -22.28 -18.43
CA SER A 248 15.68 -22.86 -19.51
C SER A 248 15.20 -24.30 -19.24
N SER A 249 15.75 -25.00 -18.24
CA SER A 249 15.31 -26.33 -17.80
C SER A 249 14.64 -26.32 -16.42
N LEU A 250 14.35 -25.14 -15.86
CA LEU A 250 14.11 -24.97 -14.42
C LEU A 250 12.64 -24.99 -13.98
N ASP A 251 11.64 -24.94 -14.88
CA ASP A 251 10.22 -24.88 -14.47
C ASP A 251 9.77 -26.15 -13.71
N LEU A 252 10.28 -27.33 -14.10
CA LEU A 252 10.07 -28.56 -13.33
C LEU A 252 10.74 -28.52 -11.95
N THR A 253 11.88 -27.82 -11.84
CA THR A 253 12.62 -27.63 -10.58
C THR A 253 11.96 -26.60 -9.66
N LEU A 254 11.26 -25.59 -10.20
CA LEU A 254 10.56 -24.58 -9.42
C LEU A 254 9.45 -25.21 -8.57
N ARG A 255 8.61 -26.07 -9.18
CA ARG A 255 7.56 -26.83 -8.47
C ARG A 255 8.15 -27.66 -7.32
N ALA A 256 9.25 -28.36 -7.55
CA ALA A 256 9.92 -29.16 -6.52
C ALA A 256 10.46 -28.30 -5.36
N ARG A 257 11.00 -27.10 -5.65
CA ARG A 257 11.49 -26.16 -4.62
C ARG A 257 10.34 -25.54 -3.81
N LEU A 258 9.25 -25.15 -4.47
CA LEU A 258 8.04 -24.64 -3.81
C LEU A 258 7.41 -25.71 -2.89
N LEU A 259 7.28 -26.96 -3.36
CA LEU A 259 6.79 -28.07 -2.55
C LEU A 259 7.73 -28.40 -1.37
N ARG A 260 9.06 -28.26 -1.54
CA ARG A 260 10.02 -28.41 -0.43
C ARG A 260 9.89 -27.30 0.61
N LEU A 261 9.62 -26.07 0.19
CA LEU A 261 9.36 -24.95 1.10
C LEU A 261 8.02 -25.12 1.83
N ALA A 262 6.97 -25.55 1.13
CA ALA A 262 5.68 -25.86 1.71
C ALA A 262 5.70 -27.05 2.69
N LYS A 263 6.68 -27.96 2.56
CA LYS A 263 6.92 -29.05 3.51
C LYS A 263 7.85 -28.68 4.68
N ASN A 264 8.39 -27.46 4.74
CA ASN A 264 9.23 -27.04 5.85
C ASN A 264 8.35 -26.58 7.03
N PRO A 265 8.31 -27.33 8.16
CA PRO A 265 7.39 -27.02 9.25
C PRO A 265 7.69 -25.67 9.89
N VAL A 266 8.95 -25.25 9.98
CA VAL A 266 9.34 -23.95 10.54
C VAL A 266 8.81 -22.81 9.67
N TYR A 267 8.93 -22.94 8.35
CA TYR A 267 8.41 -21.94 7.40
C TYR A 267 6.89 -21.86 7.46
N ILE A 268 6.19 -23.00 7.49
CA ILE A 268 4.74 -23.04 7.59
C ILE A 268 4.25 -22.46 8.93
N SER A 269 4.85 -22.83 10.06
CA SER A 269 4.48 -22.29 11.38
C SER A 269 4.65 -20.77 11.47
N ILE A 270 5.77 -20.23 10.96
CA ILE A 270 5.99 -18.78 10.88
C ILE A 270 4.95 -18.13 9.96
N THR A 271 4.69 -18.71 8.78
CA THR A 271 3.71 -18.18 7.82
C THR A 271 2.32 -18.11 8.43
N VAL A 272 1.83 -19.22 9.00
CA VAL A 272 0.51 -19.31 9.66
C VAL A 272 0.41 -18.33 10.83
N GLY A 273 1.45 -18.22 11.66
CA GLY A 273 1.49 -17.26 12.78
C GLY A 273 1.38 -15.81 12.31
N VAL A 274 2.12 -15.43 11.26
CA VAL A 274 2.04 -14.10 10.65
C VAL A 274 0.65 -13.85 10.06
N THR A 275 0.04 -14.82 9.37
CA THR A 275 -1.32 -14.68 8.82
C THR A 275 -2.37 -14.49 9.91
N LEU A 276 -2.35 -15.29 10.99
CA LEU A 276 -3.28 -15.17 12.11
C LEU A 276 -3.14 -13.81 12.81
N ARG A 277 -1.89 -13.33 12.99
CA ARG A 277 -1.61 -12.01 13.56
C ARG A 277 -2.13 -10.87 12.66
N LEU A 278 -1.92 -10.97 11.35
CA LEU A 278 -2.41 -9.98 10.39
C LEU A 278 -3.94 -9.93 10.35
N LEU A 279 -4.63 -11.08 10.46
CA LEU A 279 -6.09 -11.15 10.51
C LEU A 279 -6.66 -10.32 11.67
N GLY A 280 -6.12 -10.51 12.89
CA GLY A 280 -6.53 -9.73 14.06
C GLY A 280 -6.13 -8.25 13.96
N GLY A 281 -4.91 -7.97 13.51
CA GLY A 281 -4.37 -6.61 13.39
C GLY A 281 -5.10 -5.75 12.36
N LEU A 282 -5.40 -6.29 11.17
CA LEU A 282 -6.14 -5.58 10.11
C LEU A 282 -7.57 -5.28 10.54
N GLY A 283 -8.29 -6.27 11.11
CA GLY A 283 -9.64 -6.06 11.63
C GLY A 283 -9.67 -4.96 12.70
N TYR A 284 -8.73 -4.98 13.65
CA TYR A 284 -8.60 -3.93 14.65
C TYR A 284 -8.34 -2.56 14.02
N MET A 285 -7.35 -2.43 13.12
CA MET A 285 -7.00 -1.13 12.52
C MET A 285 -8.12 -0.54 11.66
N THR A 286 -8.81 -1.36 10.86
CA THR A 286 -9.90 -0.90 9.97
C THR A 286 -11.12 -0.42 10.76
N PHE A 287 -11.52 -1.13 11.83
CA PHE A 287 -12.72 -0.78 12.59
C PHE A 287 -12.48 0.15 13.78
N LYS A 288 -11.24 0.36 14.22
CA LYS A 288 -10.91 1.24 15.36
C LYS A 288 -11.42 2.68 15.22
N PRO A 289 -11.28 3.39 14.08
CA PRO A 289 -11.84 4.74 13.96
C PRO A 289 -13.36 4.75 14.12
N LYS A 290 -14.06 3.81 13.48
CA LYS A 290 -15.52 3.63 13.56
C LYS A 290 -15.99 3.30 14.98
N TYR A 291 -15.23 2.48 15.72
CA TYR A 291 -15.47 2.22 17.15
C TYR A 291 -15.33 3.50 17.98
N ILE A 292 -14.29 4.31 17.74
CA ILE A 292 -14.08 5.58 18.46
C ILE A 292 -15.18 6.59 18.16
N GLU A 293 -15.57 6.77 16.89
CA GLU A 293 -16.70 7.62 16.50
C GLU A 293 -18.01 7.18 17.17
N SER A 294 -18.31 5.87 17.16
CA SER A 294 -19.57 5.33 17.65
C SER A 294 -19.70 5.36 19.18
N GLN A 295 -18.65 4.93 19.89
CA GLN A 295 -18.66 4.79 21.36
C GLN A 295 -18.33 6.10 22.08
N TYR A 296 -17.29 6.82 21.64
CA TYR A 296 -16.81 8.03 22.32
C TYR A 296 -17.36 9.32 21.71
N LYS A 297 -18.28 9.22 20.73
CA LYS A 297 -18.93 10.34 20.02
C LYS A 297 -17.95 11.39 19.48
N LYS A 298 -16.73 10.95 19.14
CA LYS A 298 -15.69 11.80 18.55
C LYS A 298 -15.95 12.04 17.07
N SER A 299 -15.47 13.18 16.56
CA SER A 299 -15.51 13.46 15.14
C SER A 299 -14.64 12.47 14.35
N ALA A 300 -14.98 12.22 13.09
CA ALA A 300 -14.20 11.34 12.21
C ALA A 300 -12.74 11.77 12.09
N SER A 301 -12.46 13.08 12.10
CA SER A 301 -11.10 13.63 12.10
C SER A 301 -10.33 13.32 13.39
N GLU A 302 -10.94 13.47 14.57
CA GLU A 302 -10.31 13.10 15.85
C GLU A 302 -10.09 11.59 15.98
N ALA A 303 -11.06 10.78 15.57
CA ALA A 303 -10.99 9.32 15.61
C ALA A 303 -9.88 8.77 14.69
N ASN A 304 -9.79 9.31 13.46
CA ASN A 304 -8.71 8.98 12.53
C ASN A 304 -7.35 9.50 12.99
N LEU A 305 -7.27 10.73 13.54
CA LEU A 305 -6.02 11.30 14.06
C LEU A 305 -5.46 10.48 15.21
N PHE A 306 -6.30 10.10 16.18
CA PHE A 306 -5.89 9.26 17.31
C PHE A 306 -5.47 7.86 16.85
N SER A 307 -6.26 7.23 15.97
CA SER A 307 -5.94 5.91 15.43
C SER A 307 -4.62 5.90 14.65
N GLY A 308 -4.40 6.93 13.82
CA GLY A 308 -3.18 7.11 13.04
C GLY A 308 -1.95 7.33 13.91
N ILE A 309 -1.99 8.26 14.88
CA ILE A 309 -0.85 8.54 15.77
C ILE A 309 -0.49 7.31 16.61
N VAL A 310 -1.47 6.67 17.23
CA VAL A 310 -1.26 5.51 18.12
C VAL A 310 -0.81 4.26 17.35
N GLY A 311 -1.19 4.11 16.07
CA GLY A 311 -0.71 3.02 15.22
C GLY A 311 0.69 3.28 14.63
N VAL A 312 0.87 4.44 13.97
CA VAL A 312 2.05 4.70 13.14
C VAL A 312 3.28 5.05 13.98
N VAL A 313 3.17 5.93 14.97
CA VAL A 313 4.34 6.43 15.71
C VAL A 313 5.06 5.30 16.50
N PRO A 314 4.36 4.45 17.28
CA PRO A 314 5.01 3.31 17.93
C PRO A 314 5.60 2.30 16.94
N SER A 315 4.94 2.08 15.80
CA SER A 315 5.44 1.17 14.76
C SER A 315 6.75 1.65 14.13
N VAL A 316 6.88 2.96 13.88
CA VAL A 316 8.13 3.57 13.40
C VAL A 316 9.24 3.46 14.45
N ILE A 317 8.95 3.75 15.72
CA ILE A 317 9.90 3.60 16.83
C ILE A 317 10.36 2.14 16.96
N GLY A 318 9.43 1.19 16.92
CA GLY A 318 9.72 -0.25 16.98
C GLY A 318 10.59 -0.74 15.82
N LEU A 319 10.38 -0.23 14.60
CA LEU A 319 11.22 -0.51 13.43
C LEU A 319 12.67 -0.04 13.65
N PHE A 320 12.86 1.17 14.17
CA PHE A 320 14.20 1.69 14.47
C PHE A 320 14.90 0.89 15.58
N ILE A 321 14.19 0.57 16.67
CA ILE A 321 14.75 -0.22 17.78
C ILE A 321 15.12 -1.63 17.31
N GLY A 322 14.24 -2.30 16.56
CA GLY A 322 14.50 -3.63 16.00
C GLY A 322 15.64 -3.64 14.98
N GLY A 323 15.72 -2.63 14.11
CA GLY A 323 16.81 -2.46 13.16
C GLY A 323 18.16 -2.22 13.85
N ALA A 324 18.19 -1.38 14.89
CA ALA A 324 19.38 -1.16 15.70
C ALA A 324 19.79 -2.43 16.47
N TYR A 325 18.85 -3.13 17.10
CA TYR A 325 19.06 -4.39 17.81
C TYR A 325 19.75 -5.43 16.91
N ILE A 326 19.23 -5.66 15.70
CA ILE A 326 19.81 -6.61 14.74
C ILE A 326 21.19 -6.14 14.25
N THR A 327 21.36 -4.85 13.96
CA THR A 327 22.59 -4.31 13.36
C THR A 327 23.77 -4.27 14.33
N TYR A 328 23.53 -3.85 15.58
CA TYR A 328 24.60 -3.69 16.57
C TYR A 328 24.86 -4.97 17.35
N LEU A 329 23.83 -5.68 17.82
CA LEU A 329 24.00 -6.84 18.70
C LEU A 329 24.10 -8.17 17.94
N LYS A 330 23.75 -8.21 16.65
CA LYS A 330 23.86 -9.39 15.76
C LYS A 330 23.39 -10.70 16.42
N PRO A 331 22.15 -10.73 16.98
CA PRO A 331 21.66 -11.86 17.76
C PRO A 331 21.59 -13.14 16.93
N GLY A 332 21.85 -14.29 17.57
CA GLY A 332 21.62 -15.59 16.96
C GLY A 332 20.13 -15.84 16.70
N ALA A 333 19.81 -16.68 15.71
CA ALA A 333 18.43 -16.93 15.28
C ALA A 333 17.49 -17.39 16.41
N LYS A 334 17.99 -18.19 17.37
CA LYS A 334 17.23 -18.60 18.57
C LYS A 334 16.88 -17.40 19.46
N THR A 335 17.85 -16.53 19.75
CA THR A 335 17.65 -15.31 20.54
C THR A 335 16.65 -14.37 19.87
N LEU A 336 16.77 -14.19 18.56
CA LEU A 336 15.83 -13.37 17.79
C LEU A 336 14.40 -13.92 17.85
N ALA A 337 14.22 -15.24 17.70
CA ALA A 337 12.91 -15.88 17.82
C ALA A 337 12.30 -15.68 19.22
N ILE A 338 13.08 -15.86 20.29
CA ILE A 338 12.64 -15.64 21.67
C ILE A 338 12.20 -14.18 21.87
N VAL A 339 13.00 -13.21 21.43
CA VAL A 339 12.65 -11.78 21.56
C VAL A 339 11.36 -11.44 20.82
N VAL A 340 11.17 -11.95 19.60
CA VAL A 340 9.91 -11.76 18.84
C VAL A 340 8.73 -12.37 19.59
N THR A 341 8.85 -13.61 20.09
CA THR A 341 7.78 -14.26 20.87
C THR A 341 7.44 -13.48 22.14
N VAL A 342 8.43 -12.98 22.88
CA VAL A 342 8.19 -12.19 24.11
C VAL A 342 7.48 -10.88 23.80
N VAL A 343 7.90 -10.15 22.76
CA VAL A 343 7.26 -8.89 22.35
C VAL A 343 5.81 -9.13 21.89
N GLU A 344 5.56 -10.18 21.11
CA GLU A 344 4.21 -10.56 20.68
C GLU A 344 3.32 -10.95 21.86
N VAL A 345 3.82 -11.75 22.83
CA VAL A 345 3.04 -12.10 24.04
C VAL A 345 2.70 -10.85 24.85
N LEU A 346 3.68 -9.99 25.12
CA LEU A 346 3.44 -8.74 25.87
C LEU A 346 2.44 -7.82 25.16
N GLY A 347 2.54 -7.70 23.83
CA GLY A 347 1.59 -6.92 23.02
C GLY A 347 0.16 -7.46 23.09
N ASN A 348 -0.01 -8.77 22.91
CA ASN A 348 -1.33 -9.42 22.97
C ASN A 348 -1.93 -9.36 24.39
N THR A 349 -1.13 -9.58 25.45
CA THR A 349 -1.58 -9.39 26.83
C THR A 349 -1.98 -7.94 27.11
N GLY A 350 -1.26 -6.96 26.56
CA GLY A 350 -1.62 -5.54 26.65
C GLY A 350 -2.94 -5.20 25.93
N MET A 351 -3.18 -5.76 24.74
CA MET A 351 -4.47 -5.58 24.05
C MET A 351 -5.62 -6.28 24.79
N PHE A 352 -5.38 -7.45 25.39
CA PHE A 352 -6.37 -8.15 26.19
C PHE A 352 -6.70 -7.42 27.50
N SER A 353 -5.70 -6.84 28.18
CA SER A 353 -5.94 -6.07 29.42
C SER A 353 -6.79 -4.82 29.19
N ALA A 354 -6.72 -4.23 27.99
CA ALA A 354 -7.54 -3.08 27.62
C ALA A 354 -9.06 -3.36 27.61
N ILE A 355 -9.49 -4.63 27.52
CA ILE A 355 -10.91 -5.02 27.65
C ILE A 355 -11.46 -4.67 29.05
N PHE A 356 -10.60 -4.68 30.07
CA PHE A 356 -10.96 -4.39 31.46
C PHE A 356 -10.80 -2.92 31.83
N LEU A 357 -10.26 -2.08 30.93
CA LEU A 357 -10.12 -0.63 31.12
C LEU A 357 -11.41 0.10 30.68
N GLY A 358 -12.49 -0.14 31.41
CA GLY A 358 -13.75 0.57 31.26
C GLY A 358 -13.85 1.79 32.18
N CYS A 359 -14.46 2.87 31.69
CA CYS A 359 -15.07 3.87 32.58
C CYS A 359 -16.51 3.43 32.91
N PRO A 360 -17.03 3.68 34.13
CA PRO A 360 -18.44 3.50 34.40
C PRO A 360 -19.26 4.38 33.44
N ALA A 361 -20.29 3.80 32.83
CA ALA A 361 -21.16 4.55 31.92
C ALA A 361 -21.82 5.69 32.70
N SER A 362 -21.54 6.93 32.32
CA SER A 362 -22.22 8.09 32.89
C SER A 362 -23.72 7.96 32.62
N HIS A 363 -24.51 8.04 33.69
CA HIS A 363 -25.95 7.85 33.67
C HIS A 363 -26.61 8.98 32.84
N PHE A 364 -26.80 8.78 31.54
CA PHE A 364 -27.54 9.70 30.68
C PHE A 364 -29.05 9.49 30.87
N ALA A 365 -29.53 9.81 32.06
CA ALA A 365 -30.92 9.67 32.50
C ALA A 365 -31.49 11.00 33.02
N ASP A 366 -31.26 12.08 32.27
CA ASP A 366 -31.89 13.39 32.46
C ASP A 366 -32.62 13.82 31.18
N LEU A 367 -33.58 13.00 30.75
CA LEU A 367 -34.73 13.50 30.01
C LEU A 367 -35.88 13.60 31.01
N PRO A 368 -36.46 14.80 31.24
CA PRO A 368 -37.63 14.91 32.10
C PRO A 368 -38.78 14.10 31.49
N PRO A 369 -39.67 13.51 32.30
CA PRO A 369 -40.76 12.69 31.79
C PRO A 369 -41.63 13.52 30.84
N THR A 370 -41.79 13.02 29.62
CA THR A 370 -42.79 13.51 28.68
C THR A 370 -44.16 13.27 29.29
N ASN A 371 -44.78 14.33 29.81
CA ASN A 371 -46.16 14.28 30.27
C ASN A 371 -47.07 14.03 29.06
N GLU A 372 -47.53 12.78 28.92
CA GLU A 372 -48.69 12.48 28.08
C GLU A 372 -49.92 13.21 28.63
N LYS A 373 -50.61 13.94 27.77
CA LYS A 373 -51.99 14.42 27.92
C LYS A 373 -52.63 14.49 26.54
#